data_AF-A0A4Y5YML4-F1
#
_entry.id   AF-A0A4Y5YML4-F1
#
_cell.length_a   1.000
_cell.length_b   1.000
_cell.length_c   1.000
_cell.angle_alpha   90.00
_cell.angle_beta   90.00
_cell.angle_gamma   90.00
#
_symmetry.space_group_name_H-M   'P 1'
#
loop_
_entity.id
_entity.type
_entity.pdbx_description
1 polymer ?
#
loop_
_entity_poly.entity_id
_entity_poly.type
_entity_poly.pdbx_seq_one_letter_code
_entity_poly.pdbx_strand_id
1 'polypeptide(L)'
;MGKFMYEGGQKVEIEDRALTHVQLVTTAKLRRAEPFPFTWREDVSIGGGRTTVWIHPGSNLVFKYYGSRTPPVNRAWIDALAFTANSPSGLYMVPEPAESTRLEQDLEPASK
;
A
#
# COMPACT_ATOMS: atom_id res chain seq x y z
N MET A 1 8.35 -3.33 11.57
CA MET A 1 8.93 -2.41 10.58
C MET A 1 9.66 -3.18 9.50
N GLY A 2 9.19 -3.05 8.25
CA GLY A 2 9.74 -3.59 7.01
C GLY A 2 10.39 -2.51 6.14
N LYS A 3 10.90 -2.90 4.96
CA LYS A 3 11.49 -2.01 3.96
C LYS A 3 10.95 -2.27 2.57
N PHE A 4 10.56 -1.20 1.89
CA PHE A 4 10.37 -1.18 0.44
C PHE A 4 11.63 -0.63 -0.22
N MET A 5 12.09 -1.27 -1.30
CA MET A 5 13.22 -0.81 -2.10
C MET A 5 12.87 -0.86 -3.59
N TYR A 6 13.23 0.20 -4.31
CA TYR A 6 13.02 0.37 -5.74
C TYR A 6 14.36 0.48 -6.46
N GLU A 7 14.62 -0.42 -7.41
CA GLU A 7 15.79 -0.43 -8.31
C GLU A 7 17.14 -0.31 -7.58
N GLY A 8 17.21 -0.76 -6.32
CA GLY A 8 18.43 -0.70 -5.49
C GLY A 8 18.85 0.71 -5.02
N GLY A 9 18.14 1.77 -5.44
CA GLY A 9 18.45 3.15 -5.07
C GLY A 9 17.52 3.68 -3.97
N GLN A 10 16.23 3.82 -4.29
CA GLN A 10 15.25 4.43 -3.39
C GLN A 10 14.72 3.41 -2.40
N LYS A 11 14.63 3.80 -1.12
CA LYS A 11 14.16 2.92 -0.05
C LYS A 11 13.38 3.69 1.01
N VAL A 12 12.43 3.01 1.63
CA VAL A 12 11.63 3.57 2.73
C VAL A 12 11.30 2.49 3.75
N GLU A 13 11.31 2.87 5.03
CA GLU A 13 10.84 2.02 6.12
C GLU A 13 9.33 2.16 6.26
N ILE A 14 8.63 1.03 6.32
CA ILE A 14 7.17 0.97 6.37
C ILE A 14 6.79 -0.10 7.39
N GLU A 15 5.75 0.13 8.20
CA GLU A 15 5.24 -0.92 9.09
C GLU A 15 4.88 -2.19 8.32
N ASP A 16 5.24 -3.37 8.86
CA ASP A 16 5.12 -4.64 8.12
C ASP A 16 3.68 -4.89 7.65
N ARG A 17 2.69 -4.52 8.48
CA ARG A 17 1.27 -4.59 8.13
C ARG A 17 0.99 -3.72 6.91
N ALA A 18 1.36 -2.45 6.92
CA ALA A 18 1.11 -1.55 5.80
C ALA A 18 1.90 -1.97 4.54
N LEU A 19 3.14 -2.44 4.69
CA LEU A 19 3.97 -2.96 3.60
C LEU A 19 3.31 -4.15 2.90
N THR A 20 2.67 -5.04 3.66
CA THR A 20 1.90 -6.18 3.13
C THR A 20 0.77 -5.70 2.19
N HIS A 21 0.04 -4.66 2.59
CA HIS A 21 -1.06 -4.12 1.79
C HIS A 21 -0.55 -3.43 0.52
N VAL A 22 0.53 -2.66 0.63
CA VAL A 22 1.21 -2.05 -0.53
C VAL A 22 1.70 -3.11 -1.51
N GLN A 23 2.29 -4.21 -1.02
CA GLN A 23 2.75 -5.31 -1.86
C GLN A 23 1.61 -5.96 -2.64
N LEU A 24 0.47 -6.19 -1.97
CA LEU A 24 -0.72 -6.79 -2.59
C LEU A 24 -1.28 -5.91 -3.71
N VAL A 25 -1.48 -4.61 -3.45
CA VAL A 25 -1.96 -3.66 -4.47
C VAL A 25 -0.97 -3.53 -5.62
N THR A 26 0.32 -3.41 -5.32
CA THR A 26 1.38 -3.32 -6.33
C THR A 26 1.39 -4.56 -7.23
N THR A 27 1.34 -5.75 -6.64
CA THR A 27 1.30 -7.01 -7.38
C THR A 27 0.06 -7.11 -8.25
N ALA A 28 -1.11 -6.69 -7.75
CA ALA A 28 -2.36 -6.70 -8.52
C ALA A 28 -2.28 -5.79 -9.75
N LYS A 29 -1.71 -4.59 -9.62
CA LYS A 29 -1.52 -3.64 -10.74
C LYS A 29 -0.52 -4.14 -11.76
N LEU A 30 0.62 -4.66 -11.31
CA LEU A 30 1.65 -5.21 -12.20
C LEU A 30 1.15 -6.41 -13.01
N ARG A 31 0.30 -7.27 -12.41
CA ARG A 31 -0.36 -8.38 -13.14
C ARG A 31 -1.30 -7.92 -14.25
N ARG A 32 -1.83 -6.69 -14.16
CA ARG A 32 -2.66 -6.06 -15.20
C ARG A 32 -1.85 -5.22 -16.18
N ALA A 33 -0.52 -5.21 -16.06
CA ALA A 33 0.38 -4.34 -16.79
C ALA A 33 0.02 -2.85 -16.65
N GLU A 34 -0.50 -2.45 -15.49
CA GLU A 34 -0.89 -1.06 -15.20
C GLU A 34 0.27 -0.36 -14.46
N PRO A 35 1.08 0.48 -15.13
CA PRO A 35 2.10 1.28 -14.46
C PRO A 35 1.46 2.36 -13.59
N PHE A 36 2.10 2.69 -12.47
CA PHE A 36 1.59 3.70 -11.55
C PHE A 36 2.73 4.36 -10.75
N PRO A 37 2.57 5.62 -10.32
CA PRO A 37 3.49 6.24 -9.38
C PRO A 37 3.22 5.74 -7.95
N PHE A 38 4.26 5.47 -7.17
CA PHE A 38 4.17 5.26 -5.73
C PHE A 38 4.93 6.36 -4.99
N THR A 39 4.25 7.04 -4.07
CA THR A 39 4.78 8.18 -3.33
C THR A 39 4.73 7.96 -1.82
N TRP A 40 5.83 8.28 -1.14
CA TRP A 40 5.90 8.33 0.32
C TRP A 40 6.50 9.64 0.81
N ARG A 41 6.25 9.96 2.08
CA ARG A 41 6.92 11.07 2.76
C ARG A 41 8.22 10.58 3.35
N GLU A 42 9.26 11.38 3.22
CA GLU A 42 10.53 11.11 3.88
C GLU A 42 10.49 11.63 5.31
N ASP A 43 11.22 10.96 6.20
CA ASP A 43 11.36 11.41 7.56
C ASP A 43 12.06 12.78 7.59
N VAL A 44 11.65 13.66 8.51
CA VAL A 44 12.21 15.01 8.62
C VAL A 44 13.70 14.97 8.98
N SER A 45 14.14 13.93 9.70
CA SER A 45 15.54 13.72 10.09
C SER A 45 16.48 13.41 8.92
N ILE A 46 15.96 12.97 7.78
CA ILE A 46 16.74 12.64 6.57
C ILE A 46 16.61 13.69 5.46
N GLY A 47 16.02 14.85 5.75
CA GLY A 47 15.86 15.96 4.81
C GLY A 47 14.40 16.36 4.57
N GLY A 48 13.43 15.51 4.98
CA GLY A 48 12.01 15.72 4.73
C GLY A 48 11.66 15.73 3.24
N GLY A 49 10.37 15.87 2.94
CA GLY A 49 9.87 15.94 1.57
C GLY A 49 9.09 14.70 1.14
N ARG A 50 9.06 14.47 -0.17
CA ARG A 50 8.30 13.38 -0.81
C ARG A 50 9.15 12.74 -1.88
N THR A 51 9.18 11.43 -1.89
CA THR A 51 9.81 10.65 -2.96
C THR A 51 8.75 9.89 -3.70
N THR A 52 8.79 10.00 -5.03
CA THR A 52 7.89 9.31 -5.96
C THR A 52 8.72 8.46 -6.90
N VAL A 53 8.36 7.19 -7.02
CA VAL A 53 8.94 6.26 -8.01
C VAL A 53 7.87 5.81 -8.99
N TRP A 54 8.28 5.54 -10.22
CA TRP A 54 7.40 5.02 -11.27
C TRP A 54 7.53 3.50 -11.33
N ILE A 55 6.45 2.78 -11.00
CA ILE A 55 6.44 1.32 -10.98
C ILE A 55 5.81 0.79 -12.26
N HIS A 56 6.48 -0.17 -12.91
CA HIS A 56 6.03 -0.85 -14.12
C HIS A 56 6.38 -2.35 -14.08
N PRO A 57 5.86 -3.19 -14.99
CA PRO A 57 6.07 -4.66 -14.93
C PRO A 57 7.52 -5.14 -15.00
N GLY A 58 8.43 -4.30 -15.49
CA GLY A 58 9.86 -4.60 -15.55
C GLY A 58 10.65 -4.10 -14.34
N SER A 59 10.00 -3.43 -13.38
CA SER A 59 10.70 -2.86 -12.22
C SER A 59 11.16 -3.95 -11.24
N ASN A 60 12.35 -3.79 -10.68
CA ASN A 60 12.86 -4.61 -9.59
C ASN A 60 12.42 -4.03 -8.23
N LEU A 61 11.47 -4.70 -7.59
CA LEU A 61 10.90 -4.31 -6.31
C LEU A 61 11.26 -5.33 -5.23
N VAL A 62 11.77 -4.83 -4.10
CA VAL A 62 12.07 -5.69 -2.94
C VAL A 62 11.21 -5.26 -1.76
N PHE A 63 10.41 -6.20 -1.25
CA PHE A 63 9.63 -6.10 -0.02
C PHE A 63 10.32 -6.93 1.05
N LYS A 64 11.03 -6.27 1.97
CA LYS A 64 11.76 -6.93 3.05
C LYS A 64 10.99 -6.79 4.36
N TYR A 65 10.62 -7.93 4.94
CA TYR A 65 9.99 -8.00 6.26
C TYR A 65 11.01 -8.45 7.30
N TYR A 66 10.92 -7.90 8.51
CA TYR A 66 11.78 -8.30 9.64
C TYR A 66 11.01 -9.14 10.68
N GLY A 67 9.68 -9.10 10.65
CA GLY A 67 8.84 -9.98 11.46
C GLY A 67 8.80 -11.41 10.94
N SER A 68 8.58 -12.38 11.84
CA SER A 68 8.51 -13.81 11.50
C SER A 68 7.10 -14.29 11.10
N ARG A 69 6.06 -13.49 11.34
CA ARG A 69 4.67 -13.82 11.02
C ARG A 69 4.15 -12.92 9.91
N THR A 70 3.34 -13.49 9.01
CA THR A 70 2.59 -12.70 8.03
C THR A 70 1.54 -11.85 8.73
N PRO A 71 1.53 -10.51 8.54
CA PRO A 71 0.51 -9.65 9.12
C PRO A 71 -0.90 -9.99 8.60
N PRO A 72 -1.95 -9.86 9.43
CA PRO A 72 -3.32 -9.99 8.96
C PRO A 72 -3.65 -8.93 7.91
N VAL A 73 -4.47 -9.29 6.93
CA VAL A 73 -4.85 -8.43 5.82
C VAL A 73 -6.23 -7.84 6.07
N ASN A 74 -6.31 -6.51 6.04
CA ASN A 74 -7.53 -5.72 6.07
C ASN A 74 -7.96 -5.40 4.62
N ARG A 75 -9.10 -5.95 4.20
CA ARG A 75 -9.60 -5.77 2.83
C ARG A 75 -9.98 -4.33 2.51
N ALA A 76 -10.58 -3.60 3.46
CA ALA A 76 -10.92 -2.20 3.28
C ALA A 76 -9.67 -1.34 3.02
N TRP A 77 -8.53 -1.72 3.60
CA TRP A 77 -7.26 -1.05 3.33
C TRP A 77 -6.73 -1.34 1.92
N ILE A 78 -6.86 -2.58 1.44
CA ILE A 78 -6.54 -2.92 0.04
C ILE A 78 -7.37 -2.09 -0.92
N ASP A 79 -8.68 -1.98 -0.67
CA ASP A 79 -9.59 -1.21 -1.52
C ASP A 79 -9.23 0.28 -1.51
N ALA A 80 -8.94 0.84 -0.33
CA ALA A 80 -8.52 2.24 -0.19
C ALA A 80 -7.18 2.52 -0.91
N LEU A 81 -6.19 1.64 -0.80
CA LEU A 81 -4.91 1.78 -1.48
C LEU A 81 -5.03 1.55 -3.00
N ALA A 82 -5.86 0.60 -3.44
CA ALA A 82 -6.13 0.39 -4.86
C ALA A 82 -6.83 1.62 -5.47
N PHE A 83 -7.74 2.24 -4.73
CA PHE A 83 -8.38 3.48 -5.13
C PHE A 83 -7.37 4.61 -5.34
N THR A 84 -6.44 4.83 -4.39
CA THR A 84 -5.41 5.87 -4.56
C THR A 84 -4.47 5.54 -5.73
N ALA A 85 -4.07 4.28 -5.89
CA ALA A 85 -3.22 3.82 -6.98
C ALA A 85 -3.82 4.01 -8.38
N ASN A 86 -5.15 4.16 -8.49
CA ASN A 86 -5.86 4.45 -9.74
C ASN A 86 -6.10 5.95 -9.97
N SER A 87 -5.70 6.80 -9.02
CA SER A 87 -5.82 8.26 -9.13
C SER A 87 -4.60 8.88 -9.83
N PRO A 88 -4.71 10.10 -10.39
CA PRO A 88 -3.58 10.84 -10.95
C PRO A 88 -2.45 11.11 -9.95
N SER A 89 -2.74 11.11 -8.64
CA SER A 89 -1.75 11.28 -7.58
C SER A 89 -0.91 10.02 -7.32
N GLY A 90 -1.29 8.87 -7.89
CA GLY A 90 -0.63 7.59 -7.67
C GLY A 90 -0.93 6.94 -6.32
N LEU A 91 -0.29 5.81 -6.07
CA LEU A 91 -0.34 5.12 -4.80
C LEU A 91 0.37 5.97 -3.74
N TYR A 92 -0.27 6.16 -2.60
CA TYR A 92 0.34 6.72 -1.39
C TYR A 92 -0.25 6.06 -0.15
N MET A 93 0.50 6.13 0.94
CA MET A 93 0.08 5.56 2.22
C MET A 93 -1.15 6.27 2.76
N VAL A 94 -2.21 5.51 3.03
CA VAL A 94 -3.42 5.99 3.73
C VAL A 94 -3.50 5.33 5.12
N PRO A 95 -4.12 6.00 6.10
CA PRO A 95 -4.41 5.39 7.40
C PRO A 95 -5.21 4.09 7.23
N GLU A 96 -4.97 3.12 8.12
CA GLU A 96 -5.73 1.87 8.12
C GLU A 96 -7.22 2.15 8.38
N PRO A 97 -8.13 1.79 7.45
CA PRO A 97 -9.56 1.92 7.68
C PRO A 97 -10.03 0.94 8.76
N ALA A 98 -11.09 1.31 9.48
CA ALA A 98 -11.79 0.35 10.33
C ALA A 98 -12.21 -0.86 9.48
N GLU A 99 -11.93 -2.06 9.98
CA GLU A 99 -12.33 -3.28 9.29
C GLU A 99 -13.85 -3.40 9.40
N SER A 100 -14.58 -2.99 8.36
CA SER A 100 -16.01 -3.22 8.30
C SER A 100 -16.21 -4.73 8.19
N THR A 101 -16.61 -5.34 9.30
CA THR A 101 -17.08 -6.71 9.25
C THR A 101 -18.33 -6.66 8.40
N ARG A 102 -18.31 -7.29 7.22
CA ARG A 102 -19.43 -7.31 6.27
C ARG A 102 -20.78 -7.72 6.91
N LEU A 103 -20.74 -8.31 8.11
CA LEU A 103 -21.89 -8.61 8.97
C LEU A 103 -22.72 -7.37 9.40
N GLU A 104 -22.16 -6.17 9.49
CA GLU A 104 -22.94 -4.97 9.87
C GLU A 104 -23.74 -4.38 8.71
N GLN A 105 -23.33 -4.62 7.45
CA GLN A 105 -24.06 -4.13 6.26
C GLN A 105 -25.25 -5.03 5.89
N ASP A 106 -25.27 -6.28 6.33
CA ASP A 106 -26.39 -7.21 6.14
C ASP A 106 -27.44 -7.10 7.28
N LEU A 107 -27.21 -6.25 8.28
CA LEU A 107 -28.05 -6.07 9.48
C LEU A 107 -28.76 -4.72 9.57
N GLU A 108 -28.87 -3.94 8.50
CA GLU A 108 -29.94 -2.93 8.41
C GLU A 108 -31.21 -3.59 7.82
N PRO A 109 -32.14 -4.11 8.64
CA PRO A 109 -33.48 -4.34 8.15
C PRO A 109 -34.08 -2.98 7.83
N ALA A 110 -34.61 -2.86 6.61
CA ALA A 110 -35.48 -1.78 6.19
C ALA A 110 -36.46 -1.41 7.33
N SER A 111 -36.20 -0.31 8.03
CA SER A 111 -37.08 0.19 9.07
C SER A 111 -37.69 1.52 8.62
N LYS A 112 -38.91 1.36 8.08
CA LYS A 112 -40.02 2.30 7.89
C LYS A 112 -39.89 3.39 6.82
#